data_AF-A0A366WMA5-F1
#
_entry.id   AF-A0A366WMA5-F1
#
_cell.length_a   1.000
_cell.length_b   1.000
_cell.length_c   1.000
_cell.angle_alpha   90.00
_cell.angle_beta   90.00
_cell.angle_gamma   90.00
#
_symmetry.space_group_name_H-M   'P 1'
#
loop_
_entity.id
_entity.type
_entity.pdbx_description
1 polymer ?
#
loop_
_entity_poly.entity_id
_entity_poly.type
_entity_poly.pdbx_seq_one_letter_code
_entity_poly.pdbx_strand_id
1 'polypeptide(L)'
;GNVGSQITLASGALLTVNADGTFDYNPNGQFNDESIGTSPTDSFAYTVTGGDTATVTINVTLDDGDEVFNGTTQTGNFNGGPLGSDTVSYIGSATGVFADLSTPGNNTGDAIGDTYTDIEQLDGSNHNDTLSGTAGADILEGWEGADRLVGLGGNDFYYIDNVNDVIVETSGNGTADRVSLHQMSNYTLGAGVDIELFTTANSGGTTAMTLIGNEIAQTIVGNDGVNTLGDGGGAGVDTLIGRGGNDTYRVYNASTQIIESSSQGTNDLLAAGRDFVLDDGVFIETMTTTARRATYGRDIEGNTSAQTIIGNDGKNFLGDGGGSAANGDTLIGGRGNDVYIVRNTGTTVVEVAGEGVFDRVSTSKDFTLSAGSHVESINTTSRFGTSNLNLTGNELDQWIQGNGGNNRIDAKEGTDEMSGEGGNDTFVFSTALGAGNIDTIRDLNVTDDQIELAVSVFTSLSAGSLAATAFTANTSGTAQDSDDRIIYDTDSGALLYDADGNGAGTAQQFATLTTGLALT
;
A
#
# COMPACT_ATOMS: atom_id res chain seq x y z
N GLY A 1 51.27 31.98 45.71
CA GLY A 1 50.34 32.68 46.63
C GLY A 1 50.47 32.09 48.01
N ASN A 2 49.82 32.70 49.00
CA ASN A 2 49.65 32.02 50.29
C ASN A 2 48.58 30.94 50.16
N VAL A 3 48.70 29.88 50.96
CA VAL A 3 47.67 28.84 51.11
C VAL A 3 46.32 29.51 51.42
N GLY A 4 45.26 29.07 50.74
CA GLY A 4 43.89 29.58 50.85
C GLY A 4 43.60 30.86 50.07
N SER A 5 44.55 31.40 49.29
CA SER A 5 44.32 32.55 48.40
C SER A 5 44.32 32.11 46.94
N GLN A 6 43.30 32.55 46.18
CA GLN A 6 43.25 32.33 44.73
C GLN A 6 44.39 33.10 44.04
N ILE A 7 45.04 32.43 43.10
CA ILE A 7 46.05 33.00 42.21
C ILE A 7 45.69 32.73 40.76
N THR A 8 46.17 33.58 39.86
CA THR A 8 46.10 33.36 38.42
C THR A 8 47.39 32.68 37.97
N LEU A 9 47.27 31.56 37.26
CA LEU A 9 48.37 30.84 36.64
C LEU A 9 48.84 31.53 35.37
N ALA A 10 49.99 31.09 34.83
CA ALA A 10 50.55 31.65 33.60
C ALA A 10 49.61 31.46 32.39
N SER A 11 48.79 30.41 32.42
CA SER A 11 47.71 30.13 31.47
C SER A 11 46.54 31.12 31.54
N GLY A 12 46.39 31.88 32.62
CA GLY A 12 45.18 32.65 32.91
C GLY A 12 44.11 31.89 33.71
N ALA A 13 44.32 30.59 33.97
CA ALA A 13 43.49 29.78 34.84
C ALA A 13 43.60 30.23 36.31
N LEU A 14 42.58 29.92 37.11
CA LEU A 14 42.53 30.28 38.53
C LEU A 14 42.80 29.05 39.39
N LEU A 15 43.70 29.19 40.37
CA LEU A 15 44.10 28.13 41.28
C LEU A 15 44.00 28.59 42.74
N THR A 16 43.44 27.76 43.61
CA THR A 16 43.54 27.91 45.06
C THR A 16 44.13 26.65 45.67
N VAL A 17 45.19 26.77 46.48
CA VAL A 17 45.77 25.64 47.22
C VAL A 17 45.25 25.69 48.65
N ASN A 18 44.57 24.63 49.09
CA ASN A 18 43.91 24.55 50.39
C ASN A 18 44.87 24.11 51.50
N ALA A 19 44.51 24.42 52.76
CA ALA A 19 45.36 24.15 53.92
C ALA A 19 45.57 22.65 54.22
N ASP A 20 44.70 21.79 53.68
CA ASP A 20 44.81 20.34 53.74
C ASP A 20 45.67 19.74 52.61
N GLY A 21 46.22 20.57 51.73
CA GLY A 21 47.04 20.17 50.60
C GLY A 21 46.26 19.80 49.33
N THR A 22 44.93 19.89 49.34
CA THR A 22 44.12 19.83 48.12
C THR A 22 44.23 21.13 47.33
N PHE A 23 43.77 21.13 46.07
CA PHE A 23 43.71 22.34 45.26
C PHE A 23 42.42 22.39 44.44
N ASP A 24 41.92 23.61 44.27
CA ASP A 24 40.78 23.92 43.40
C ASP A 24 41.30 24.63 42.15
N TYR A 25 41.06 24.03 41.00
CA TYR A 25 41.48 24.53 39.70
C TYR A 25 40.26 24.90 38.86
N ASN A 26 40.27 26.11 38.30
CA ASN A 26 39.26 26.58 37.36
C ASN A 26 39.96 27.05 36.07
N PRO A 27 39.69 26.41 34.92
CA PRO A 27 40.34 26.76 33.64
C PRO A 27 40.00 28.17 33.14
N ASN A 28 38.97 28.83 33.70
CA ASN A 28 38.63 30.22 33.41
C ASN A 28 38.47 30.52 31.89
N GLY A 29 37.91 29.56 31.16
CA GLY A 29 37.63 29.63 29.72
C GLY A 29 38.85 29.58 28.80
N GLN A 30 40.05 29.34 29.33
CA GLN A 30 41.31 29.45 28.56
C GLN A 30 41.58 28.29 27.60
N PHE A 31 40.81 27.20 27.69
CA PHE A 31 40.99 26.01 26.84
C PHE A 31 39.77 25.72 25.97
N ASN A 32 38.86 26.69 25.82
CA ASN A 32 37.58 26.51 25.12
C ASN A 32 37.69 26.63 23.58
N ASP A 33 38.87 26.96 23.05
CA ASP A 33 39.14 27.20 21.62
C ASP A 33 40.40 26.43 21.17
N GLU A 34 40.81 25.43 21.95
CA GLU A 34 41.96 24.58 21.63
C GLU A 34 41.51 23.41 20.77
N SER A 35 42.29 23.09 19.73
CA SER A 35 41.96 22.00 18.81
C SER A 35 42.16 20.61 19.45
N ILE A 36 41.33 19.65 19.07
CA ILE A 36 41.51 18.25 19.47
C ILE A 36 42.84 17.68 18.98
N GLY A 37 43.40 16.80 19.82
CA GLY A 37 44.73 16.20 19.61
C GLY A 37 45.83 17.01 20.29
N THR A 38 45.53 18.22 20.74
CA THR A 38 46.32 18.87 21.77
C THR A 38 45.99 18.24 23.13
N SER A 39 47.01 18.03 23.96
CA SER A 39 46.81 17.74 25.38
C SER A 39 47.31 18.97 26.13
N PRO A 40 46.51 20.06 26.16
CA PRO A 40 46.94 21.26 26.82
C PRO A 40 47.19 20.92 28.29
N THR A 41 48.38 21.25 28.74
CA THR A 41 48.77 21.06 30.12
C THR A 41 48.87 22.42 30.77
N ASP A 42 48.29 22.54 31.96
CA ASP A 42 48.65 23.62 32.86
C ASP A 42 49.52 23.05 33.99
N SER A 43 50.35 23.88 34.58
CA SER A 43 51.19 23.43 35.68
C SER A 43 51.47 24.52 36.70
N PHE A 44 51.63 24.10 37.94
CA PHE A 44 52.09 24.96 39.01
C PHE A 44 53.05 24.20 39.93
N ALA A 45 54.00 24.94 40.50
CA ALA A 45 54.92 24.42 41.51
C ALA A 45 54.50 24.90 42.90
N TYR A 46 54.64 24.04 43.90
CA TYR A 46 54.42 24.39 45.30
C TYR A 46 55.53 23.86 46.20
N THR A 47 55.74 24.52 47.34
CA THR A 47 56.77 24.16 48.33
C THR A 47 56.06 23.73 49.61
N VAL A 48 56.39 22.54 50.12
CA VAL A 48 55.85 22.07 51.41
C VAL A 48 56.69 22.59 52.58
N THR A 49 56.09 22.61 53.77
CA THR A 49 56.77 23.01 55.01
C THR A 49 57.94 22.07 55.29
N GLY A 50 59.16 22.51 54.96
CA GLY A 50 60.36 21.67 54.92
C GLY A 50 61.34 22.08 53.82
N GLY A 51 60.86 22.80 52.80
CA GLY A 51 61.68 23.37 51.72
C GLY A 51 61.69 22.58 50.43
N ASP A 52 61.08 21.39 50.43
CA ASP A 52 60.95 20.55 49.23
C ASP A 52 59.88 21.11 48.28
N THR A 53 60.17 21.07 46.97
CA THR A 53 59.29 21.57 45.91
C THR A 53 58.73 20.42 45.08
N ALA A 54 57.45 20.50 44.71
CA ALA A 54 56.80 19.59 43.78
C ALA A 54 56.06 20.36 42.68
N THR A 55 55.96 19.78 41.50
CA THR A 55 55.20 20.30 40.36
C THR A 55 53.96 19.45 40.16
N VAL A 56 52.80 20.10 40.03
CA VAL A 56 51.55 19.47 39.60
C VAL A 56 51.33 19.81 38.14
N THR A 57 51.12 18.79 37.32
CA THR A 57 50.68 18.93 35.94
C THR A 57 49.20 18.59 35.88
N ILE A 58 48.41 19.51 35.35
CA ILE A 58 46.99 19.34 35.08
C ILE A 58 46.87 19.00 33.60
N ASN A 59 46.41 17.79 33.30
CA ASN A 59 46.04 17.43 31.94
C ASN A 59 44.60 17.86 31.74
N VAL A 60 44.36 18.78 30.81
CA VAL A 60 42.99 19.14 30.41
C VAL A 60 42.56 18.16 29.33
N THR A 61 41.43 17.50 29.55
CA THR A 61 40.75 16.70 28.53
C THR A 61 39.68 17.60 27.93
N LEU A 62 39.82 17.89 26.63
CA LEU A 62 38.78 18.55 25.84
C LEU A 62 37.71 17.49 25.54
N ASP A 63 36.46 17.80 25.87
CA ASP A 63 35.27 17.06 25.44
C ASP A 63 34.67 17.90 24.32
N ASP A 64 34.57 17.31 23.14
CA ASP A 64 34.13 17.90 21.87
C ASP A 64 32.77 17.31 21.62
N GLY A 65 31.82 17.83 22.38
CA GLY A 65 30.48 17.30 22.44
C GLY A 65 29.70 17.81 21.24
N ASP A 66 28.39 17.94 21.38
CA ASP A 66 27.62 18.68 20.39
C ASP A 66 27.67 20.17 20.77
N GLU A 67 28.30 21.01 19.94
CA GLU A 67 28.36 22.46 20.09
C GLU A 67 27.28 23.17 19.26
N VAL A 68 26.73 24.26 19.81
CA VAL A 68 25.81 25.14 19.09
C VAL A 68 26.34 26.57 19.09
N PHE A 69 26.84 27.00 17.95
CA PHE A 69 27.30 28.35 17.69
C PHE A 69 26.14 29.23 17.25
N ASN A 70 26.16 30.49 17.69
CA ASN A 70 25.17 31.49 17.30
C ASN A 70 25.78 32.42 16.24
N GLY A 71 25.46 32.17 14.97
CA GLY A 71 25.97 32.90 13.81
C GLY A 71 25.51 34.36 13.70
N THR A 72 24.63 34.82 14.59
CA THR A 72 24.16 36.23 14.61
C THR A 72 24.93 37.11 15.59
N THR A 73 25.65 36.48 16.53
CA THR A 73 26.37 37.19 17.62
C THR A 73 27.85 36.82 17.68
N GLN A 74 28.20 35.64 17.19
CA GLN A 74 29.55 35.19 16.95
C GLN A 74 29.78 35.34 15.44
N THR A 75 30.91 35.93 15.05
CA THR A 75 31.25 36.15 13.64
C THR A 75 32.70 35.74 13.42
N GLY A 76 33.02 35.06 12.33
CA GLY A 76 34.38 34.62 12.01
C GLY A 76 34.51 33.11 11.97
N ASN A 77 35.44 32.53 12.73
CA ASN A 77 35.78 31.11 12.60
C ASN A 77 35.00 30.24 13.59
N PHE A 78 34.07 29.44 13.08
CA PHE A 78 33.43 28.35 13.81
C PHE A 78 34.23 27.07 13.63
N ASN A 79 34.56 26.44 14.73
CA ASN A 79 35.27 25.17 14.78
C ASN A 79 34.56 24.29 15.80
N GLY A 80 33.79 23.32 15.32
CA GLY A 80 33.10 22.36 16.18
C GLY A 80 34.12 21.39 16.74
N GLY A 81 34.69 20.59 15.85
CA GLY A 81 35.80 19.70 16.14
C GLY A 81 35.49 18.30 15.59
N PRO A 82 36.44 17.36 15.61
CA PRO A 82 36.28 16.10 14.90
C PRO A 82 35.29 15.10 15.52
N LEU A 83 34.69 15.39 16.68
CA LEU A 83 33.70 14.58 17.37
C LEU A 83 32.46 15.44 17.64
N GLY A 84 31.30 14.78 17.83
CA GLY A 84 30.05 15.48 18.05
C GLY A 84 29.31 15.76 16.75
N SER A 85 28.23 16.55 16.88
CA SER A 85 27.42 17.05 15.79
C SER A 85 27.23 18.54 15.99
N ASP A 86 28.02 19.34 15.29
CA ASP A 86 28.14 20.76 15.61
C ASP A 86 27.27 21.63 14.72
N THR A 87 26.60 22.59 15.34
CA THR A 87 25.60 23.44 14.70
C THR A 87 26.04 24.89 14.66
N VAL A 88 25.98 25.53 13.50
CA VAL A 88 25.94 27.00 13.41
C VAL A 88 24.50 27.44 13.12
N SER A 89 23.93 28.19 14.05
CA SER A 89 22.54 28.62 13.99
C SER A 89 22.40 30.11 13.66
N TYR A 90 21.66 30.40 12.59
CA TYR A 90 21.30 31.74 12.12
C TYR A 90 19.85 32.13 12.44
N ILE A 91 19.16 31.39 13.32
CA ILE A 91 17.73 31.58 13.62
C ILE A 91 17.36 33.00 14.08
N GLY A 92 18.30 33.71 14.68
CA GLY A 92 18.13 35.10 15.12
C GLY A 92 18.27 36.16 14.00
N SER A 93 18.63 35.77 12.79
CA SER A 93 18.91 36.69 11.69
C SER A 93 17.65 37.44 11.26
N ALA A 94 17.80 38.73 11.01
CA ALA A 94 16.69 39.61 10.63
C ALA A 94 16.31 39.50 9.14
N THR A 95 17.07 38.74 8.36
CA THR A 95 16.85 38.48 6.92
C THR A 95 17.33 37.08 6.57
N GLY A 96 16.94 36.58 5.40
CA GLY A 96 17.49 35.34 4.87
C GLY A 96 19.01 35.39 4.71
N VAL A 97 19.67 34.26 4.97
CA VAL A 97 21.11 34.06 4.88
C VAL A 97 21.45 33.13 3.72
N PHE A 98 22.64 33.31 3.14
CA PHE A 98 23.29 32.28 2.35
C PHE A 98 24.46 31.78 3.18
N ALA A 99 24.42 30.53 3.65
CA ALA A 99 25.48 29.91 4.45
C ALA A 99 25.96 28.65 3.72
N ASP A 100 27.26 28.60 3.40
CA ASP A 100 27.87 27.53 2.63
C ASP A 100 29.12 27.01 3.34
N LEU A 101 29.01 25.80 3.89
CA LEU A 101 30.07 25.14 4.64
C LEU A 101 31.29 24.86 3.74
N SER A 102 31.05 24.55 2.46
CA SER A 102 32.10 24.20 1.49
C SER A 102 32.83 25.41 0.91
N THR A 103 32.11 26.51 0.67
CA THR A 103 32.60 27.71 0.00
C THR A 103 32.16 28.97 0.76
N PRO A 104 32.74 29.23 1.96
CA PRO A 104 32.26 30.31 2.83
C PRO A 104 32.41 31.73 2.23
N GLY A 105 33.23 31.87 1.18
CA GLY A 105 33.33 33.11 0.41
C GLY A 105 32.04 33.54 -0.31
N ASN A 106 31.06 32.64 -0.43
CA ASN A 106 29.74 32.93 -0.97
C ASN A 106 28.74 33.45 0.07
N ASN A 107 29.08 33.41 1.37
CA ASN A 107 28.14 33.70 2.43
C ASN A 107 27.54 35.11 2.32
N THR A 108 26.25 35.24 2.64
CA THR A 108 25.51 36.51 2.65
C THR A 108 24.65 36.66 3.91
N GLY A 109 24.20 37.89 4.19
CA GLY A 109 23.45 38.18 5.41
C GLY A 109 24.36 38.16 6.65
N ASP A 110 23.85 37.61 7.75
CA ASP A 110 24.63 37.50 8.99
C ASP A 110 25.79 36.49 8.86
N ALA A 111 25.76 35.60 7.87
CA ALA A 111 26.85 34.64 7.59
C ALA A 111 28.11 35.25 6.92
N ILE A 112 28.09 36.55 6.59
CA ILE A 112 29.20 37.19 5.86
C ILE A 112 30.49 37.14 6.68
N GLY A 113 31.52 36.52 6.09
CA GLY A 113 32.86 36.44 6.68
C GLY A 113 33.04 35.29 7.65
N ASP A 114 31.99 34.47 7.84
CA ASP A 114 32.09 33.26 8.63
C ASP A 114 32.87 32.16 7.88
N THR A 115 33.58 31.35 8.63
CA THR A 115 34.28 30.15 8.15
C THR A 115 33.95 28.98 9.07
N TYR A 116 33.88 27.79 8.49
CA TYR A 116 33.42 26.59 9.18
C TYR A 116 34.51 25.52 9.11
N THR A 117 34.85 24.94 10.25
CA THR A 117 35.74 23.78 10.38
C THR A 117 35.01 22.76 11.24
N ASP A 118 34.90 21.52 10.76
CA ASP A 118 34.22 20.44 11.47
C ASP A 118 32.86 20.90 12.04
N ILE A 119 31.98 21.34 11.13
CA ILE A 119 30.59 21.73 11.39
C ILE A 119 29.73 20.86 10.49
N GLU A 120 28.75 20.17 11.05
CA GLU A 120 27.87 19.24 10.33
C GLU A 120 26.45 19.77 10.21
N GLN A 121 26.07 20.81 10.96
CA GLN A 121 24.70 21.32 10.96
C GLN A 121 24.63 22.84 10.71
N LEU A 122 23.70 23.22 9.82
CA LEU A 122 23.27 24.60 9.61
C LEU A 122 21.80 24.76 9.95
N ASP A 123 21.50 25.69 10.86
CA ASP A 123 20.16 26.21 11.05
C ASP A 123 20.02 27.57 10.37
N GLY A 124 19.01 27.71 9.51
CA GLY A 124 18.59 28.94 8.87
C GLY A 124 17.96 29.96 9.83
N SER A 125 17.52 31.06 9.24
CA SER A 125 16.70 32.11 9.83
C SER A 125 15.21 31.82 9.66
N ASN A 126 14.32 32.68 10.17
CA ASN A 126 12.89 32.58 9.87
C ASN A 126 12.51 33.26 8.53
N HIS A 127 13.41 33.24 7.54
CA HIS A 127 13.21 33.83 6.23
C HIS A 127 13.84 32.95 5.16
N ASN A 128 13.53 33.20 3.88
CA ASN A 128 14.09 32.44 2.77
C ASN A 128 15.63 32.41 2.77
N ASP A 129 16.18 31.25 3.11
CA ASP A 129 17.60 30.99 3.20
C ASP A 129 18.11 30.15 2.03
N THR A 130 19.43 30.09 1.92
CA THR A 130 20.10 29.05 1.15
C THR A 130 21.23 28.47 1.98
N LEU A 131 21.08 27.20 2.34
CA LEU A 131 22.01 26.47 3.18
C LEU A 131 22.71 25.42 2.31
N SER A 132 24.04 25.39 2.34
CA SER A 132 24.85 24.44 1.60
C SER A 132 25.80 23.69 2.54
N GLY A 133 25.70 22.37 2.54
CA GLY A 133 26.53 21.46 3.31
C GLY A 133 27.93 21.26 2.70
N THR A 134 28.49 20.08 2.94
CA THR A 134 29.83 19.65 2.54
C THR A 134 29.76 18.36 1.71
N ALA A 135 30.87 17.63 1.56
CA ALA A 135 30.85 16.28 1.00
C ALA A 135 30.69 15.19 2.10
N GLY A 136 30.39 15.62 3.33
CA GLY A 136 30.19 14.81 4.53
C GLY A 136 28.71 14.56 4.81
N ALA A 137 28.37 14.09 6.00
CA ALA A 137 26.97 13.94 6.39
C ALA A 137 26.51 15.23 7.07
N ASP A 138 25.68 16.01 6.40
CA ASP A 138 25.24 17.32 6.88
C ASP A 138 23.76 17.32 7.29
N ILE A 139 23.41 18.16 8.27
CA ILE A 139 22.03 18.42 8.72
C ILE A 139 21.66 19.84 8.35
N LEU A 140 20.59 20.02 7.57
CA LEU A 140 20.14 21.32 7.09
C LEU A 140 18.69 21.57 7.54
N GLU A 141 18.48 22.57 8.40
CA GLU A 141 17.15 23.01 8.85
C GLU A 141 16.94 24.48 8.48
N GLY A 142 16.00 24.75 7.55
CA GLY A 142 15.70 26.10 7.08
C GLY A 142 14.94 26.96 8.10
N TRP A 143 14.13 26.33 8.97
CA TRP A 143 13.08 27.00 9.75
C TRP A 143 12.02 27.64 8.84
N GLU A 144 11.26 28.63 9.33
CA GLU A 144 10.26 29.29 8.52
C GLU A 144 10.90 29.93 7.29
N GLY A 145 10.39 29.65 6.10
CA GLY A 145 11.00 30.28 4.93
C GLY A 145 10.49 29.67 3.65
N ALA A 146 11.17 29.93 2.55
CA ALA A 146 11.07 29.08 1.39
C ALA A 146 12.52 28.86 1.00
N ASP A 147 13.08 27.81 1.57
CA ASP A 147 14.52 27.67 1.72
C ASP A 147 15.08 26.76 0.64
N ARG A 148 16.35 26.98 0.32
CA ARG A 148 17.08 26.12 -0.59
C ARG A 148 18.14 25.36 0.20
N LEU A 149 17.94 24.05 0.36
CA LEU A 149 18.82 23.17 1.12
C LEU A 149 19.65 22.32 0.14
N VAL A 150 20.97 22.42 0.21
CA VAL A 150 21.91 21.77 -0.72
C VAL A 150 22.90 20.92 0.08
N GLY A 151 22.75 19.60 0.15
CA GLY A 151 23.67 18.75 0.92
C GLY A 151 25.00 18.58 0.22
N LEU A 152 24.97 18.46 -1.11
CA LEU A 152 26.10 18.16 -2.01
C LEU A 152 26.39 16.67 -2.03
N GLY A 153 27.16 16.12 -1.11
CA GLY A 153 27.32 14.66 -1.07
C GLY A 153 27.70 14.17 0.30
N GLY A 154 27.70 12.85 0.49
CA GLY A 154 27.56 12.23 1.80
C GLY A 154 26.11 11.81 2.03
N ASN A 155 25.72 11.53 3.27
CA ASN A 155 24.33 11.14 3.57
C ASN A 155 23.73 12.23 4.45
N ASP A 156 22.92 13.06 3.86
CA ASP A 156 22.45 14.31 4.42
C ASP A 156 21.05 14.17 5.03
N PHE A 157 20.72 15.08 5.94
CA PHE A 157 19.44 15.13 6.60
C PHE A 157 18.80 16.53 6.49
N TYR A 158 17.65 16.58 5.82
CA TYR A 158 16.84 17.77 5.61
C TYR A 158 15.62 17.80 6.53
N TYR A 159 15.49 18.88 7.29
CA TYR A 159 14.22 19.24 7.94
C TYR A 159 13.46 20.20 7.06
N ILE A 160 12.20 19.85 6.77
CA ILE A 160 11.31 20.63 5.91
C ILE A 160 10.10 21.06 6.72
N ASP A 161 9.84 22.36 6.76
CA ASP A 161 8.66 22.92 7.43
C ASP A 161 7.81 23.83 6.54
N ASN A 162 8.31 24.14 5.33
CA ASN A 162 7.57 24.87 4.34
C ASN A 162 7.37 24.07 3.05
N VAL A 163 6.16 24.14 2.50
CA VAL A 163 5.84 23.49 1.22
C VAL A 163 6.65 24.01 0.03
N ASN A 164 7.27 25.18 0.18
CA ASN A 164 8.07 25.81 -0.87
C ASN A 164 9.59 25.62 -0.67
N ASP A 165 10.01 24.85 0.33
CA ASP A 165 11.41 24.46 0.45
C ASP A 165 11.85 23.65 -0.76
N VAL A 166 13.11 23.79 -1.13
CA VAL A 166 13.72 23.14 -2.29
C VAL A 166 14.96 22.41 -1.82
N ILE A 167 14.86 21.09 -1.80
CA ILE A 167 16.00 20.20 -1.59
C ILE A 167 16.75 20.04 -2.91
N VAL A 168 18.07 20.06 -2.82
CA VAL A 168 18.96 19.89 -3.95
C VAL A 168 19.91 18.77 -3.62
N GLU A 169 19.48 17.56 -3.96
CA GLU A 169 20.32 16.38 -3.92
C GLU A 169 20.48 15.79 -5.32
N THR A 170 21.72 15.46 -5.67
CA THR A 170 22.04 14.96 -7.01
C THR A 170 22.44 13.52 -6.97
N SER A 171 21.94 12.75 -7.95
CA SER A 171 22.03 11.30 -7.89
C SER A 171 23.45 10.76 -7.73
N GLY A 172 23.63 9.86 -6.76
CA GLY A 172 24.88 9.17 -6.47
C GLY A 172 25.88 9.96 -5.63
N ASN A 173 25.46 11.09 -5.05
CA ASN A 173 26.26 11.81 -4.08
C ASN A 173 26.05 11.32 -2.64
N GLY A 174 24.98 10.58 -2.38
CA GLY A 174 24.74 9.85 -1.15
C GLY A 174 24.21 8.45 -1.39
N THR A 175 23.87 7.77 -0.30
CA THR A 175 23.30 6.41 -0.30
C THR A 175 22.19 6.21 0.74
N ALA A 176 21.94 7.22 1.58
CA ALA A 176 21.05 7.12 2.73
C ALA A 176 20.56 8.52 3.19
N ASP A 177 20.33 9.41 2.23
CA ASP A 177 19.81 10.76 2.41
C ASP A 177 18.39 10.74 2.95
N ARG A 178 18.08 11.73 3.79
CA ARG A 178 16.87 11.73 4.62
C ARG A 178 16.14 13.04 4.55
N VAL A 179 14.82 12.96 4.43
CA VAL A 179 13.92 14.10 4.62
C VAL A 179 13.00 13.80 5.79
N SER A 180 12.81 14.79 6.67
CA SER A 180 11.80 14.73 7.73
C SER A 180 10.94 15.99 7.74
N LEU A 181 9.62 15.80 7.78
CA LEU A 181 8.67 16.90 7.88
C LEU A 181 8.57 17.39 9.33
N HIS A 182 8.94 18.64 9.56
CA HIS A 182 8.87 19.34 10.83
C HIS A 182 7.74 20.37 10.77
N GLN A 183 6.82 20.36 11.74
CA GLN A 183 5.75 21.38 11.88
C GLN A 183 4.82 21.63 10.67
N MET A 184 4.83 20.75 9.67
CA MET A 184 3.95 20.81 8.50
C MET A 184 3.18 19.50 8.30
N SER A 185 2.31 19.45 7.28
CA SER A 185 1.45 18.28 7.05
C SER A 185 1.51 17.72 5.63
N ASN A 186 2.17 18.38 4.68
CA ASN A 186 2.14 17.94 3.29
C ASN A 186 3.40 18.32 2.51
N TYR A 187 4.08 17.36 1.91
CA TYR A 187 5.23 17.66 1.06
C TYR A 187 5.39 16.60 -0.03
N THR A 188 5.85 17.07 -1.18
CA THR A 188 6.13 16.25 -2.36
C THR A 188 7.59 16.47 -2.73
N LEU A 189 8.36 15.39 -2.83
CA LEU A 189 9.75 15.49 -3.27
C LEU A 189 9.80 16.03 -4.71
N GLY A 190 10.70 16.98 -4.96
CA GLY A 190 10.96 17.49 -6.29
C GLY A 190 11.49 16.38 -7.21
N ALA A 191 11.24 16.49 -8.52
CA ALA A 191 11.77 15.56 -9.50
C ALA A 191 13.31 15.57 -9.49
N GLY A 192 13.91 14.38 -9.53
CA GLY A 192 15.36 14.17 -9.61
C GLY A 192 16.12 14.37 -8.30
N VAL A 193 15.43 14.66 -7.20
CA VAL A 193 16.04 14.80 -5.86
C VAL A 193 16.30 13.40 -5.29
N ASP A 194 17.56 13.03 -5.11
CA ASP A 194 17.99 11.71 -4.63
C ASP A 194 17.82 11.61 -3.10
N ILE A 195 16.72 11.04 -2.63
CA ILE A 195 16.41 10.83 -1.21
C ILE A 195 15.98 9.38 -1.02
N GLU A 196 16.64 8.62 -0.15
CA GLU A 196 16.26 7.24 0.13
C GLU A 196 15.20 7.11 1.22
N LEU A 197 15.14 8.03 2.19
CA LEU A 197 14.23 7.95 3.33
C LEU A 197 13.44 9.24 3.55
N PHE A 198 12.12 9.18 3.38
CA PHE A 198 11.22 10.30 3.59
C PHE A 198 10.26 10.03 4.76
N THR A 199 10.32 10.85 5.80
CA THR A 199 9.68 10.59 7.10
C THR A 199 8.95 11.80 7.67
N THR A 200 8.27 11.58 8.79
CA THR A 200 7.72 12.62 9.66
C THR A 200 8.63 12.83 10.89
N ALA A 201 8.70 14.04 11.44
CA ALA A 201 9.56 14.32 12.60
C ALA A 201 9.06 13.62 13.88
N ASN A 202 7.74 13.51 14.04
CA ASN A 202 7.13 12.79 15.16
C ASN A 202 6.40 11.55 14.67
N SER A 203 7.11 10.44 14.74
CA SER A 203 6.64 9.16 14.25
C SER A 203 5.46 8.56 15.03
N GLY A 204 5.21 9.02 16.26
CA GLY A 204 4.01 8.71 17.06
C GLY A 204 2.96 9.82 17.07
N GLY A 205 3.14 10.84 16.22
CA GLY A 205 2.16 11.90 16.04
C GLY A 205 0.89 11.37 15.36
N THR A 206 -0.26 11.95 15.68
CA THR A 206 -1.56 11.53 15.12
C THR A 206 -2.13 12.55 14.12
N THR A 207 -1.35 13.56 13.75
CA THR A 207 -1.73 14.58 12.77
C THR A 207 -1.73 13.95 11.39
N ALA A 208 -2.77 14.19 10.60
CA ALA A 208 -2.83 13.68 9.24
C ALA A 208 -1.71 14.28 8.37
N MET A 209 -1.01 13.42 7.61
CA MET A 209 0.12 13.83 6.78
C MET A 209 -0.09 13.47 5.31
N THR A 210 0.63 14.11 4.41
CA THR A 210 0.76 13.74 3.00
C THR A 210 2.22 13.72 2.62
N LEU A 211 2.76 12.55 2.30
CA LEU A 211 4.13 12.35 1.86
C LEU A 211 4.10 11.74 0.46
N ILE A 212 4.59 12.47 -0.54
CA ILE A 212 4.64 12.00 -1.91
C ILE A 212 6.11 11.97 -2.35
N GLY A 213 6.57 10.79 -2.78
CA GLY A 213 7.90 10.58 -3.35
C GLY A 213 8.05 11.18 -4.75
N ASN A 214 9.13 10.80 -5.42
CA ASN A 214 9.41 11.22 -6.80
C ASN A 214 9.70 9.99 -7.68
N GLU A 215 10.54 10.11 -8.70
CA GLU A 215 10.82 9.01 -9.62
C GLU A 215 11.87 7.99 -9.15
N ILE A 216 12.56 8.29 -8.05
CA ILE A 216 13.64 7.51 -7.45
C ILE A 216 13.07 6.58 -6.37
N ALA A 217 13.75 5.48 -6.07
CA ALA A 217 13.29 4.53 -5.06
C ALA A 217 13.40 5.13 -3.65
N GLN A 218 12.27 5.22 -2.93
CA GLN A 218 12.19 5.74 -1.57
C GLN A 218 11.59 4.76 -0.58
N THR A 219 12.03 4.84 0.67
CA THR A 219 11.24 4.41 1.83
C THR A 219 10.48 5.61 2.37
N ILE A 220 9.16 5.59 2.32
CA ILE A 220 8.28 6.67 2.77
C ILE A 220 7.52 6.21 4.01
N VAL A 221 7.67 6.92 5.13
CA VAL A 221 7.14 6.53 6.44
C VAL A 221 6.26 7.63 7.03
N GLY A 222 4.98 7.33 7.25
CA GLY A 222 4.01 8.18 7.93
C GLY A 222 4.26 8.32 9.44
N ASN A 223 3.28 8.91 10.13
CA ASN A 223 3.17 8.89 11.59
C ASN A 223 1.98 8.00 12.02
N ASP A 224 1.64 7.93 13.31
CA ASP A 224 0.48 7.15 13.80
C ASP A 224 -0.90 7.82 13.51
N GLY A 225 -0.94 8.85 12.66
CA GLY A 225 -2.13 9.57 12.22
C GLY A 225 -2.68 9.05 10.89
N VAL A 226 -3.64 9.77 10.31
CA VAL A 226 -4.18 9.40 8.98
C VAL A 226 -3.29 9.98 7.89
N ASN A 227 -2.47 9.15 7.27
CA ASN A 227 -1.49 9.55 6.27
C ASN A 227 -2.01 9.28 4.84
N THR A 228 -1.59 10.13 3.92
CA THR A 228 -1.57 9.83 2.48
C THR A 228 -0.12 9.63 2.06
N LEU A 229 0.22 8.43 1.60
CA LEU A 229 1.55 8.10 1.10
C LEU A 229 1.47 7.84 -0.40
N GLY A 230 2.35 8.44 -1.19
CA GLY A 230 2.38 8.27 -2.64
C GLY A 230 3.78 8.00 -3.16
N ASP A 231 3.90 7.07 -4.12
CA ASP A 231 5.19 6.65 -4.71
C ASP A 231 5.73 7.59 -5.80
N GLY A 232 5.10 8.74 -6.05
CA GLY A 232 5.53 9.70 -7.07
C GLY A 232 5.37 9.25 -8.54
N GLY A 233 5.25 7.94 -8.78
CA GLY A 233 4.97 7.30 -10.07
C GLY A 233 6.12 7.20 -11.06
N GLY A 234 7.37 7.22 -10.59
CA GLY A 234 8.51 6.87 -11.42
C GLY A 234 8.87 5.38 -11.40
N ALA A 235 10.10 5.10 -11.84
CA ALA A 235 10.61 3.74 -12.02
C ALA A 235 11.28 3.18 -10.76
N GLY A 236 11.60 4.05 -9.79
CA GLY A 236 12.00 3.66 -8.44
C GLY A 236 11.02 2.65 -7.83
N VAL A 237 11.56 1.71 -7.05
CA VAL A 237 10.75 0.74 -6.31
C VAL A 237 10.61 1.27 -4.89
N ASP A 238 9.45 1.83 -4.59
CA ASP A 238 9.18 2.47 -3.32
C ASP A 238 8.70 1.48 -2.25
N THR A 239 8.93 1.82 -0.98
CA THR A 239 8.33 1.17 0.18
C THR A 239 7.51 2.19 0.95
N LEU A 240 6.20 1.98 1.04
CA LEU A 240 5.27 2.86 1.77
C LEU A 240 4.89 2.23 3.12
N ILE A 241 5.07 2.96 4.21
CA ILE A 241 4.81 2.51 5.59
C ILE A 241 3.89 3.51 6.31
N GLY A 242 2.61 3.15 6.47
CA GLY A 242 1.58 4.00 7.09
C GLY A 242 1.79 4.22 8.58
N ARG A 243 1.98 3.12 9.33
CA ARG A 243 1.97 3.03 10.81
C ARG A 243 0.55 3.09 11.36
N GLY A 244 0.36 3.56 12.60
CA GLY A 244 -0.98 3.72 13.14
C GLY A 244 -1.85 4.63 12.27
N GLY A 245 -3.17 4.47 12.29
CA GLY A 245 -4.08 5.34 11.54
C GLY A 245 -4.92 4.55 10.53
N ASN A 246 -5.69 5.26 9.71
CA ASN A 246 -6.35 4.66 8.56
C ASN A 246 -5.80 5.38 7.34
N ASP A 247 -4.80 4.80 6.72
CA ASP A 247 -3.93 5.42 5.74
C ASP A 247 -4.45 5.26 4.31
N THR A 248 -3.91 6.08 3.41
CA THR A 248 -4.16 6.00 1.98
C THR A 248 -2.85 5.87 1.22
N TYR A 249 -2.66 4.74 0.56
CA TYR A 249 -1.54 4.41 -0.30
C TYR A 249 -1.88 4.70 -1.76
N ARG A 250 -1.18 5.64 -2.39
CA ARG A 250 -1.33 5.98 -3.82
C ARG A 250 -0.17 5.43 -4.61
N VAL A 251 -0.41 4.34 -5.33
CA VAL A 251 0.64 3.62 -6.07
C VAL A 251 0.48 3.85 -7.57
N TYR A 252 1.53 4.26 -8.24
CA TYR A 252 1.62 4.42 -9.69
C TYR A 252 2.70 3.52 -10.29
N ASN A 253 3.46 2.80 -9.48
CA ASN A 253 4.38 1.75 -9.86
C ASN A 253 3.88 0.38 -9.34
N ALA A 254 3.86 -0.64 -10.21
CA ALA A 254 3.37 -1.98 -9.88
C ALA A 254 4.29 -2.77 -8.94
N SER A 255 5.52 -2.28 -8.71
CA SER A 255 6.51 -2.88 -7.81
C SER A 255 6.59 -2.18 -6.45
N THR A 256 5.82 -1.11 -6.23
CA THR A 256 5.75 -0.43 -4.93
C THR A 256 5.33 -1.40 -3.84
N GLN A 257 6.13 -1.48 -2.78
CA GLN A 257 5.89 -2.31 -1.63
C GLN A 257 5.11 -1.53 -0.57
N ILE A 258 4.13 -2.18 0.07
CA ILE A 258 3.36 -1.59 1.16
C ILE A 258 3.62 -2.41 2.42
N ILE A 259 3.90 -1.73 3.53
CA ILE A 259 4.02 -2.34 4.84
C ILE A 259 2.90 -1.79 5.72
N GLU A 260 1.90 -2.63 5.96
CA GLU A 260 0.74 -2.31 6.79
C GLU A 260 0.37 -3.54 7.63
N SER A 261 0.19 -3.38 8.94
CA SER A 261 -0.06 -4.48 9.87
C SER A 261 -1.50 -4.47 10.39
N SER A 262 -2.05 -5.64 10.73
CA SER A 262 -3.43 -5.78 11.25
C SER A 262 -3.81 -4.94 12.49
N SER A 263 -2.84 -4.36 13.19
CA SER A 263 -3.07 -3.51 14.38
C SER A 263 -2.79 -2.03 14.14
N GLN A 264 -2.45 -1.66 12.90
CA GLN A 264 -1.99 -0.33 12.52
C GLN A 264 -3.10 0.49 11.87
N GLY A 265 -4.13 -0.15 11.33
CA GLY A 265 -5.39 0.52 10.98
C GLY A 265 -6.57 -0.43 11.02
N THR A 266 -7.73 0.08 10.62
CA THR A 266 -8.95 -0.72 10.47
C THR A 266 -9.70 -0.42 9.17
N ASN A 267 -9.22 0.56 8.40
CA ASN A 267 -9.86 1.00 7.16
C ASN A 267 -8.84 1.73 6.27
N ASP A 268 -7.78 1.01 5.94
CA ASP A 268 -6.73 1.44 5.04
C ASP A 268 -7.17 1.32 3.57
N LEU A 269 -6.70 2.27 2.76
CA LEU A 269 -7.07 2.41 1.36
C LEU A 269 -5.84 2.32 0.47
N LEU A 270 -5.86 1.39 -0.48
CA LEU A 270 -4.95 1.37 -1.61
C LEU A 270 -5.63 1.93 -2.86
N ALA A 271 -5.07 3.00 -3.44
CA ALA A 271 -5.49 3.58 -4.70
C ALA A 271 -4.41 3.36 -5.78
N ALA A 272 -4.69 2.45 -6.71
CA ALA A 272 -3.77 2.04 -7.77
C ALA A 272 -3.97 2.86 -9.07
N GLY A 273 -2.88 3.44 -9.57
CA GLY A 273 -2.78 4.12 -10.85
C GLY A 273 -2.29 3.24 -11.99
N ARG A 274 -1.81 2.03 -11.68
CA ARG A 274 -1.42 0.96 -12.60
C ARG A 274 -2.04 -0.36 -12.14
N ASP A 275 -1.80 -1.41 -12.89
CA ASP A 275 -2.09 -2.77 -12.45
C ASP A 275 -1.29 -3.04 -11.16
N PHE A 276 -1.89 -3.74 -10.20
CA PHE A 276 -1.29 -3.92 -8.89
C PHE A 276 -1.75 -5.23 -8.24
N VAL A 277 -0.81 -5.93 -7.61
CA VAL A 277 -1.06 -7.14 -6.82
C VAL A 277 -0.67 -6.82 -5.39
N LEU A 278 -1.59 -6.99 -4.44
CA LEU A 278 -1.29 -6.78 -3.03
C LEU A 278 -0.48 -7.97 -2.49
N ASP A 279 0.64 -7.68 -1.85
CA ASP A 279 1.47 -8.72 -1.23
C ASP A 279 0.73 -9.37 -0.04
N ASP A 280 0.98 -10.67 0.17
CA ASP A 280 0.49 -11.39 1.33
C ASP A 280 1.05 -10.81 2.64
N GLY A 281 0.21 -10.76 3.68
CA GLY A 281 0.57 -10.22 4.99
C GLY A 281 0.46 -8.70 5.12
N VAL A 282 0.07 -8.01 4.04
CA VAL A 282 -0.29 -6.59 4.06
C VAL A 282 -1.78 -6.45 4.36
N PHE A 283 -2.13 -5.60 5.33
CA PHE A 283 -3.52 -5.41 5.78
C PHE A 283 -4.13 -4.15 5.17
N ILE A 284 -4.76 -4.28 4.02
CA ILE A 284 -5.55 -3.22 3.39
C ILE A 284 -7.01 -3.68 3.34
N GLU A 285 -7.95 -2.87 3.81
CA GLU A 285 -9.38 -3.22 3.74
C GLU A 285 -10.01 -2.87 2.39
N THR A 286 -9.58 -1.76 1.76
CA THR A 286 -10.16 -1.31 0.49
C THR A 286 -9.08 -1.08 -0.56
N MET A 287 -9.27 -1.65 -1.75
CA MET A 287 -8.47 -1.40 -2.94
C MET A 287 -9.33 -0.71 -4.00
N THR A 288 -8.81 0.32 -4.65
CA THR A 288 -9.50 1.00 -5.75
C THR A 288 -8.52 1.59 -6.76
N THR A 289 -9.04 2.24 -7.79
CA THR A 289 -8.25 2.97 -8.78
C THR A 289 -8.09 4.44 -8.40
N THR A 290 -6.98 5.07 -8.81
CA THR A 290 -6.79 6.53 -8.65
C THR A 290 -7.73 7.37 -9.52
N ALA A 291 -8.37 6.77 -10.52
CA ALA A 291 -9.21 7.45 -11.49
C ALA A 291 -10.49 6.65 -11.78
N ARG A 292 -11.49 6.73 -10.90
CA ARG A 292 -12.76 5.99 -11.03
C ARG A 292 -13.47 6.13 -12.39
N ARG A 293 -13.35 7.28 -13.06
CA ARG A 293 -13.99 7.54 -14.37
C ARG A 293 -13.10 7.24 -15.57
N ALA A 294 -11.91 6.67 -15.34
CA ALA A 294 -11.06 6.20 -16.42
C ALA A 294 -11.76 5.08 -17.19
N THR A 295 -11.69 5.10 -18.51
CA THR A 295 -12.29 4.07 -19.37
C THR A 295 -11.28 3.01 -19.81
N TYR A 296 -10.05 3.10 -19.31
CA TYR A 296 -9.02 2.10 -19.51
C TYR A 296 -8.93 1.26 -18.24
N GLY A 297 -9.00 -0.06 -18.42
CA GLY A 297 -9.09 -1.03 -17.34
C GLY A 297 -7.89 -1.04 -16.40
N ARG A 298 -8.05 -1.79 -15.31
CA ARG A 298 -6.98 -2.18 -14.39
C ARG A 298 -7.06 -3.66 -14.06
N ASP A 299 -5.90 -4.26 -13.89
CA ASP A 299 -5.76 -5.53 -13.18
C ASP A 299 -5.43 -5.25 -11.70
N ILE A 300 -6.36 -5.56 -10.81
CA ILE A 300 -6.19 -5.39 -9.36
C ILE A 300 -6.42 -6.73 -8.70
N GLU A 301 -5.38 -7.27 -8.08
CA GLU A 301 -5.43 -8.55 -7.36
C GLU A 301 -5.22 -8.28 -5.86
N GLY A 302 -6.16 -8.73 -5.04
CA GLY A 302 -6.07 -8.73 -3.58
C GLY A 302 -5.05 -9.74 -3.05
N ASN A 303 -5.09 -9.99 -1.75
CA ASN A 303 -4.22 -10.98 -1.10
C ASN A 303 -5.05 -12.00 -0.31
N THR A 304 -4.42 -12.74 0.61
CA THR A 304 -5.13 -13.76 1.40
C THR A 304 -6.09 -13.23 2.49
N SER A 305 -6.12 -11.92 2.74
CA SER A 305 -7.05 -11.24 3.65
C SER A 305 -8.30 -10.76 2.90
N ALA A 306 -9.37 -10.41 3.61
CA ALA A 306 -10.59 -9.93 2.97
C ALA A 306 -10.47 -8.46 2.57
N GLN A 307 -10.68 -8.15 1.29
CA GLN A 307 -10.72 -6.80 0.73
C GLN A 307 -12.07 -6.46 0.11
N THR A 308 -12.36 -5.15 0.06
CA THR A 308 -13.28 -4.59 -0.93
C THR A 308 -12.47 -4.03 -2.10
N ILE A 309 -12.61 -4.60 -3.29
CA ILE A 309 -11.85 -4.22 -4.49
C ILE A 309 -12.79 -3.54 -5.49
N ILE A 310 -12.48 -2.29 -5.85
CA ILE A 310 -13.34 -1.41 -6.65
C ILE A 310 -12.63 -0.92 -7.91
N GLY A 311 -13.12 -1.34 -9.09
CA GLY A 311 -12.63 -0.94 -10.40
C GLY A 311 -12.99 0.50 -10.82
N ASN A 312 -12.71 0.80 -12.09
CA ASN A 312 -13.07 2.07 -12.74
C ASN A 312 -14.08 1.85 -13.88
N ASP A 313 -14.44 2.91 -14.62
CA ASP A 313 -15.37 2.84 -15.76
C ASP A 313 -14.83 2.08 -17.02
N GLY A 314 -13.63 1.49 -16.95
CA GLY A 314 -13.02 0.69 -18.01
C GLY A 314 -13.19 -0.81 -17.77
N LYS A 315 -12.70 -1.65 -18.70
CA LYS A 315 -12.72 -3.11 -18.53
C LYS A 315 -11.68 -3.58 -17.50
N ASN A 316 -12.09 -3.82 -16.27
CA ASN A 316 -11.26 -4.26 -15.16
C ASN A 316 -11.09 -5.78 -15.12
N PHE A 317 -9.97 -6.21 -14.54
CA PHE A 317 -9.73 -7.56 -14.07
C PHE A 317 -9.54 -7.45 -12.55
N LEU A 318 -10.48 -7.98 -11.77
CA LEU A 318 -10.47 -7.88 -10.33
C LEU A 318 -10.33 -9.28 -9.73
N GLY A 319 -9.20 -9.55 -9.08
CA GLY A 319 -8.90 -10.84 -8.46
C GLY A 319 -8.93 -10.77 -6.94
N ASP A 320 -9.48 -11.81 -6.31
CA ASP A 320 -9.64 -11.89 -4.85
C ASP A 320 -8.36 -12.33 -4.10
N GLY A 321 -7.22 -12.52 -4.76
CA GLY A 321 -5.97 -13.02 -4.15
C GLY A 321 -6.03 -14.49 -3.68
N GLY A 322 -7.24 -15.03 -3.48
CA GLY A 322 -7.50 -16.32 -2.88
C GLY A 322 -7.51 -16.26 -1.34
N GLY A 323 -6.96 -17.29 -0.70
CA GLY A 323 -6.99 -17.42 0.76
C GLY A 323 -8.13 -18.27 1.31
N SER A 324 -8.14 -18.45 2.64
CA SER A 324 -9.08 -19.32 3.36
C SER A 324 -9.98 -18.55 4.35
N ALA A 325 -9.98 -17.21 4.30
CA ALA A 325 -10.85 -16.40 5.13
C ALA A 325 -12.32 -16.77 4.87
N ALA A 326 -13.10 -16.92 5.94
CA ALA A 326 -14.52 -17.28 5.84
C ALA A 326 -15.37 -16.15 5.24
N ASN A 327 -14.94 -14.91 5.45
CA ASN A 327 -15.45 -13.73 4.77
C ASN A 327 -14.43 -13.47 3.66
N GLY A 328 -14.74 -13.86 2.42
CA GLY A 328 -13.88 -13.55 1.28
C GLY A 328 -14.03 -12.09 0.87
N ASP A 329 -13.63 -11.79 -0.36
CA ASP A 329 -13.56 -10.43 -0.88
C ASP A 329 -14.92 -9.92 -1.38
N THR A 330 -15.03 -8.61 -1.55
CA THR A 330 -16.12 -7.98 -2.32
C THR A 330 -15.53 -7.33 -3.55
N LEU A 331 -15.88 -7.82 -4.74
CA LEU A 331 -15.39 -7.30 -6.01
C LEU A 331 -16.48 -6.45 -6.69
N ILE A 332 -16.15 -5.20 -7.01
CA ILE A 332 -17.05 -4.21 -7.61
C ILE A 332 -16.37 -3.64 -8.86
N GLY A 333 -16.87 -3.97 -10.05
CA GLY A 333 -16.29 -3.59 -11.33
C GLY A 333 -16.43 -2.10 -11.63
N GLY A 334 -17.65 -1.60 -11.52
CA GLY A 334 -18.01 -0.27 -12.01
C GLY A 334 -18.50 -0.38 -13.45
N ARG A 335 -18.33 0.67 -14.27
CA ARG A 335 -18.68 0.55 -15.69
C ARG A 335 -17.64 -0.25 -16.44
N GLY A 336 -18.03 -0.83 -17.56
CA GLY A 336 -17.12 -1.60 -18.39
C GLY A 336 -17.65 -3.02 -18.55
N ASN A 337 -16.83 -3.88 -19.13
CA ASN A 337 -17.14 -5.30 -19.25
C ASN A 337 -16.07 -6.05 -18.48
N ASP A 338 -16.32 -6.24 -17.20
CA ASP A 338 -15.35 -6.58 -16.19
C ASP A 338 -15.20 -8.09 -16.01
N VAL A 339 -14.04 -8.49 -15.50
CA VAL A 339 -13.72 -9.88 -15.22
C VAL A 339 -13.35 -10.03 -13.76
N TYR A 340 -14.13 -10.83 -13.05
CA TYR A 340 -13.94 -11.15 -11.64
C TYR A 340 -13.27 -12.50 -11.50
N ILE A 341 -12.10 -12.57 -10.88
CA ILE A 341 -11.38 -13.82 -10.65
C ILE A 341 -11.60 -14.25 -9.21
N VAL A 342 -12.35 -15.35 -9.06
CA VAL A 342 -12.78 -15.86 -7.75
C VAL A 342 -12.06 -17.15 -7.39
N ARG A 343 -11.29 -17.12 -6.31
CA ARG A 343 -10.51 -18.25 -5.77
C ARG A 343 -10.85 -18.52 -4.30
N ASN A 344 -11.70 -17.72 -3.67
CA ASN A 344 -12.27 -17.94 -2.34
C ASN A 344 -13.80 -18.13 -2.40
N THR A 345 -14.35 -19.06 -1.60
CA THR A 345 -15.80 -19.38 -1.59
C THR A 345 -16.67 -18.31 -0.93
N GLY A 346 -16.08 -17.45 -0.11
CA GLY A 346 -16.73 -16.33 0.55
C GLY A 346 -16.72 -15.04 -0.27
N THR A 347 -16.09 -15.03 -1.44
CA THR A 347 -16.04 -13.85 -2.32
C THR A 347 -17.41 -13.52 -2.89
N THR A 348 -17.77 -12.24 -2.87
CA THR A 348 -18.99 -11.69 -3.44
C THR A 348 -18.68 -10.79 -4.62
N VAL A 349 -19.52 -10.83 -5.64
CA VAL A 349 -19.38 -10.00 -6.85
C VAL A 349 -20.62 -9.13 -7.00
N VAL A 350 -20.38 -7.84 -7.15
CA VAL A 350 -21.42 -6.82 -7.26
C VAL A 350 -21.32 -6.14 -8.61
N GLU A 351 -22.33 -6.36 -9.44
CA GLU A 351 -22.55 -5.64 -10.69
C GLU A 351 -23.89 -4.91 -10.70
N VAL A 352 -23.88 -3.68 -11.22
CA VAL A 352 -25.06 -2.81 -11.25
C VAL A 352 -25.62 -2.69 -12.66
N ALA A 353 -26.95 -2.66 -12.75
CA ALA A 353 -27.68 -2.49 -14.00
C ALA A 353 -27.13 -1.36 -14.89
N GLY A 354 -26.69 -1.71 -16.09
CA GLY A 354 -26.24 -0.76 -17.11
C GLY A 354 -24.86 -0.17 -16.89
N GLU A 355 -24.06 -0.74 -15.98
CA GLU A 355 -22.63 -0.41 -15.87
C GLU A 355 -21.80 -1.19 -16.91
N GLY A 356 -22.22 -2.39 -17.29
CA GLY A 356 -21.67 -3.16 -18.39
C GLY A 356 -22.71 -3.73 -19.36
N VAL A 357 -22.23 -4.48 -20.34
CA VAL A 357 -23.08 -5.34 -21.20
C VAL A 357 -22.61 -6.79 -21.23
N PHE A 358 -21.45 -7.08 -20.64
CA PHE A 358 -20.88 -8.41 -20.56
C PHE A 358 -19.80 -8.47 -19.48
N ASP A 359 -20.25 -8.67 -18.25
CA ASP A 359 -19.46 -8.90 -17.06
C ASP A 359 -19.36 -10.40 -16.79
N ARG A 360 -18.18 -10.84 -16.31
CA ARG A 360 -17.89 -12.27 -16.18
C ARG A 360 -17.21 -12.61 -14.87
N VAL A 361 -17.77 -13.58 -14.17
CA VAL A 361 -17.08 -14.30 -13.09
C VAL A 361 -16.29 -15.47 -13.65
N SER A 362 -15.02 -15.56 -13.29
CA SER A 362 -14.13 -16.68 -13.55
C SER A 362 -13.70 -17.32 -12.25
N THR A 363 -14.26 -18.49 -11.92
CA THR A 363 -14.10 -19.11 -10.59
C THR A 363 -13.29 -20.42 -10.61
N SER A 364 -12.57 -20.69 -9.53
CA SER A 364 -11.96 -21.99 -9.22
C SER A 364 -12.61 -22.68 -8.01
N LYS A 365 -13.69 -22.08 -7.49
CA LYS A 365 -14.45 -22.50 -6.32
C LYS A 365 -15.93 -22.58 -6.64
N ASP A 366 -16.69 -23.24 -5.77
CA ASP A 366 -18.13 -23.14 -5.77
C ASP A 366 -18.53 -21.65 -5.72
N PHE A 367 -19.48 -21.25 -6.54
CA PHE A 367 -19.86 -19.86 -6.67
C PHE A 367 -21.36 -19.71 -6.90
N THR A 368 -21.93 -18.66 -6.31
CA THR A 368 -23.34 -18.32 -6.44
C THR A 368 -23.46 -16.82 -6.68
N LEU A 369 -24.10 -16.42 -7.76
CA LEU A 369 -24.41 -15.02 -8.00
C LEU A 369 -25.41 -14.51 -6.96
N SER A 370 -25.16 -13.30 -6.45
CA SER A 370 -26.13 -12.62 -5.60
C SER A 370 -27.33 -12.18 -6.42
N ALA A 371 -28.52 -12.23 -5.81
CA ALA A 371 -29.73 -11.69 -6.43
C ALA A 371 -29.54 -10.21 -6.78
N GLY A 372 -29.96 -9.80 -7.97
CA GLY A 372 -29.82 -8.45 -8.49
C GLY A 372 -28.44 -8.11 -9.06
N SER A 373 -27.46 -9.01 -9.00
CA SER A 373 -26.14 -8.79 -9.60
C SER A 373 -26.21 -8.96 -11.12
N HIS A 374 -25.77 -7.95 -11.87
CA HIS A 374 -25.89 -7.92 -13.33
C HIS A 374 -24.68 -8.56 -14.03
N VAL A 375 -24.31 -9.78 -13.63
CA VAL A 375 -23.25 -10.56 -14.27
C VAL A 375 -23.85 -11.46 -15.35
N GLU A 376 -23.43 -11.32 -16.60
CA GLU A 376 -23.95 -12.12 -17.72
C GLU A 376 -23.26 -13.49 -17.88
N SER A 377 -22.09 -13.72 -17.29
CA SER A 377 -21.39 -14.99 -17.46
C SER A 377 -20.67 -15.50 -16.23
N ILE A 378 -20.78 -16.81 -15.99
CA ILE A 378 -19.94 -17.55 -15.05
C ILE A 378 -19.14 -18.57 -15.86
N ASN A 379 -17.82 -18.56 -15.74
CA ASN A 379 -16.97 -19.62 -16.24
C ASN A 379 -15.98 -20.08 -15.18
N THR A 380 -15.31 -21.19 -15.46
CA THR A 380 -14.19 -21.63 -14.62
C THR A 380 -12.89 -20.95 -15.05
N THR A 381 -11.93 -20.79 -14.12
CA THR A 381 -10.60 -20.22 -14.43
C THR A 381 -9.80 -21.09 -15.41
N SER A 382 -10.18 -22.37 -15.56
CA SER A 382 -9.64 -23.29 -16.55
C SER A 382 -10.71 -24.27 -17.01
N ARG A 383 -11.09 -24.18 -18.29
CA ARG A 383 -12.03 -25.13 -18.95
C ARG A 383 -11.55 -26.58 -18.90
N PHE A 384 -10.24 -26.81 -18.81
CA PHE A 384 -9.66 -28.16 -18.70
C PHE A 384 -9.39 -28.58 -17.26
N GLY A 385 -9.72 -27.73 -16.27
CA GLY A 385 -9.68 -28.10 -14.87
C GLY A 385 -10.61 -29.28 -14.61
N THR A 386 -10.29 -30.14 -13.66
CA THR A 386 -11.09 -31.34 -13.34
C THR A 386 -11.69 -31.27 -11.94
N SER A 387 -11.77 -30.06 -11.37
CA SER A 387 -12.39 -29.87 -10.06
C SER A 387 -13.90 -29.84 -10.21
N ASN A 388 -14.58 -30.61 -9.37
CA ASN A 388 -16.04 -30.61 -9.29
C ASN A 388 -16.48 -29.29 -8.64
N LEU A 389 -17.32 -28.51 -9.31
CA LEU A 389 -17.78 -27.22 -8.83
C LEU A 389 -19.31 -27.13 -8.85
N ASN A 390 -19.86 -26.42 -7.86
CA ASN A 390 -21.23 -25.94 -7.87
C ASN A 390 -21.26 -24.51 -8.43
N LEU A 391 -21.92 -24.31 -9.58
CA LEU A 391 -22.08 -23.00 -10.22
C LEU A 391 -23.57 -22.63 -10.20
N THR A 392 -23.90 -21.53 -9.54
CA THR A 392 -25.29 -21.07 -9.39
C THR A 392 -25.47 -19.66 -9.93
N GLY A 393 -26.41 -19.49 -10.86
CA GLY A 393 -26.82 -18.21 -11.42
C GLY A 393 -27.75 -17.41 -10.51
N ASN A 394 -28.46 -16.43 -11.06
CA ASN A 394 -29.47 -15.63 -10.36
C ASN A 394 -30.73 -15.43 -11.23
N GLU A 395 -31.52 -14.38 -10.98
CA GLU A 395 -32.78 -14.17 -11.69
C GLU A 395 -32.68 -13.54 -13.09
N LEU A 396 -31.46 -13.32 -13.59
CA LEU A 396 -31.18 -12.76 -14.91
C LEU A 396 -30.72 -13.84 -15.91
N ASP A 397 -30.64 -13.49 -17.19
CA ASP A 397 -30.09 -14.40 -18.20
C ASP A 397 -28.55 -14.51 -18.06
N GLN A 398 -28.02 -15.72 -17.86
CA GLN A 398 -26.58 -15.98 -17.84
C GLN A 398 -26.12 -17.04 -18.84
N TRP A 399 -24.85 -16.92 -19.23
CA TRP A 399 -24.07 -18.00 -19.82
C TRP A 399 -23.13 -18.64 -18.79
N ILE A 400 -23.40 -19.89 -18.41
CA ILE A 400 -22.64 -20.65 -17.41
C ILE A 400 -21.86 -21.78 -18.07
N GLN A 401 -20.53 -21.79 -17.90
CA GLN A 401 -19.62 -22.81 -18.41
C GLN A 401 -18.81 -23.46 -17.28
N GLY A 402 -18.89 -24.79 -17.20
CA GLY A 402 -18.12 -25.64 -16.31
C GLY A 402 -16.65 -25.85 -16.72
N ASN A 403 -16.13 -27.03 -16.39
CA ASN A 403 -14.80 -27.51 -16.70
C ASN A 403 -14.83 -29.02 -16.99
N GLY A 404 -13.68 -29.68 -17.12
CA GLY A 404 -13.62 -31.13 -17.36
C GLY A 404 -13.86 -32.03 -16.14
N GLY A 405 -14.37 -31.49 -15.03
CA GLY A 405 -14.75 -32.21 -13.82
C GLY A 405 -16.27 -32.24 -13.63
N ASN A 406 -16.77 -33.03 -12.70
CA ASN A 406 -18.21 -33.24 -12.54
C ASN A 406 -18.85 -32.00 -11.90
N ASN A 407 -19.45 -31.14 -12.70
CA ASN A 407 -19.99 -29.86 -12.26
C ASN A 407 -21.50 -29.96 -12.00
N ARG A 408 -22.00 -29.19 -11.03
CA ARG A 408 -23.43 -29.01 -10.79
C ARG A 408 -23.80 -27.57 -11.12
N ILE A 409 -24.62 -27.38 -12.15
CA ILE A 409 -24.98 -26.08 -12.71
C ILE A 409 -26.46 -25.82 -12.47
N ASP A 410 -26.80 -24.74 -11.76
CA ASP A 410 -28.17 -24.32 -11.45
C ASP A 410 -28.31 -22.85 -11.85
N ALA A 411 -28.79 -22.58 -13.07
CA ALA A 411 -28.79 -21.23 -13.64
C ALA A 411 -29.84 -20.30 -13.03
N LYS A 412 -30.87 -20.88 -12.37
CA LYS A 412 -31.98 -20.21 -11.68
C LYS A 412 -33.08 -19.68 -12.59
N GLU A 413 -33.41 -18.39 -12.55
CA GLU A 413 -34.51 -17.83 -13.37
C GLU A 413 -33.88 -17.06 -14.52
N GLY A 414 -34.46 -17.14 -15.71
CA GLY A 414 -33.92 -16.44 -16.88
C GLY A 414 -33.91 -17.35 -18.09
N THR A 415 -33.47 -16.83 -19.22
CA THR A 415 -33.20 -17.64 -20.42
C THR A 415 -31.71 -17.93 -20.46
N ASP A 416 -31.30 -19.01 -19.81
CA ASP A 416 -29.89 -19.28 -19.58
C ASP A 416 -29.26 -20.18 -20.64
N GLU A 417 -27.94 -20.11 -20.78
CA GLU A 417 -27.15 -21.07 -21.54
C GLU A 417 -26.17 -21.80 -20.62
N MET A 418 -26.21 -23.12 -20.62
CA MET A 418 -25.35 -23.96 -19.78
C MET A 418 -24.46 -24.87 -20.63
N SER A 419 -23.20 -25.02 -20.19
CA SER A 419 -22.25 -26.00 -20.73
C SER A 419 -21.51 -26.68 -19.60
N GLY A 420 -21.62 -28.00 -19.52
CA GLY A 420 -20.91 -28.82 -18.51
C GLY A 420 -19.42 -28.98 -18.85
N GLU A 421 -19.12 -29.07 -20.15
CA GLU A 421 -17.85 -29.35 -20.78
C GLU A 421 -17.43 -30.82 -20.77
N GLY A 422 -16.80 -31.31 -19.71
CA GLY A 422 -16.42 -32.71 -19.64
C GLY A 422 -16.55 -33.23 -18.22
N GLY A 423 -16.52 -34.54 -18.04
CA GLY A 423 -16.91 -35.13 -16.76
C GLY A 423 -18.39 -35.51 -16.79
N ASN A 424 -18.94 -35.77 -15.61
CA ASN A 424 -20.33 -36.18 -15.41
C ASN A 424 -21.09 -35.02 -14.77
N ASP A 425 -21.67 -34.17 -15.59
CA ASP A 425 -22.27 -32.92 -15.14
C ASP A 425 -23.72 -33.09 -14.71
N THR A 426 -24.22 -32.16 -13.89
CA THR A 426 -25.61 -32.13 -13.43
C THR A 426 -26.19 -30.75 -13.70
N PHE A 427 -27.16 -30.69 -14.61
CA PHE A 427 -27.91 -29.48 -14.93
C PHE A 427 -29.21 -29.45 -14.12
N VAL A 428 -29.39 -28.42 -13.30
CA VAL A 428 -30.43 -28.36 -12.26
C VAL A 428 -31.51 -27.37 -12.66
N PHE A 429 -32.76 -27.81 -12.60
CA PHE A 429 -33.94 -26.96 -12.79
C PHE A 429 -34.68 -26.83 -11.46
N SER A 430 -34.51 -25.67 -10.81
CA SER A 430 -34.96 -25.43 -9.44
C SER A 430 -35.97 -24.30 -9.24
N THR A 431 -36.33 -23.59 -10.31
CA THR A 431 -37.18 -22.39 -10.30
C THR A 431 -38.51 -22.61 -11.05
N ALA A 432 -39.45 -21.66 -10.92
CA ALA A 432 -40.77 -21.80 -11.52
C ALA A 432 -40.70 -21.81 -13.06
N LEU A 433 -41.45 -22.71 -13.70
CA LEU A 433 -41.50 -22.80 -15.16
C LEU A 433 -42.25 -21.61 -15.76
N GLY A 434 -41.84 -21.18 -16.96
CA GLY A 434 -42.54 -20.12 -17.69
C GLY A 434 -41.89 -19.82 -19.04
N ALA A 435 -42.63 -19.10 -19.91
CA ALA A 435 -42.15 -18.78 -21.25
C ALA A 435 -40.92 -17.86 -21.31
N GLY A 436 -40.55 -17.22 -20.19
CA GLY A 436 -39.31 -16.45 -20.04
C GLY A 436 -38.25 -17.15 -19.17
N ASN A 437 -38.45 -18.43 -18.85
CA ASN A 437 -37.55 -19.26 -18.06
C ASN A 437 -37.32 -20.60 -18.79
N ILE A 438 -36.65 -20.53 -19.93
CA ILE A 438 -36.38 -21.68 -20.80
C ILE A 438 -34.89 -21.69 -21.11
N ASP A 439 -34.18 -22.64 -20.51
CA ASP A 439 -32.72 -22.69 -20.65
C ASP A 439 -32.28 -23.47 -21.88
N THR A 440 -31.02 -23.33 -22.25
CA THR A 440 -30.36 -24.13 -23.28
C THR A 440 -29.17 -24.87 -22.71
N ILE A 441 -29.18 -26.20 -22.79
CA ILE A 441 -28.00 -27.03 -22.48
C ILE A 441 -27.28 -27.32 -23.80
N ARG A 442 -26.05 -26.78 -23.93
CA ARG A 442 -25.32 -26.78 -25.20
C ARG A 442 -24.59 -28.09 -25.50
N ASP A 443 -24.19 -28.85 -24.49
CA ASP A 443 -23.25 -29.96 -24.64
C ASP A 443 -23.61 -31.24 -23.87
N LEU A 444 -24.91 -31.42 -23.54
CA LEU A 444 -25.39 -32.59 -22.81
C LEU A 444 -24.88 -33.91 -23.43
N ASN A 445 -24.09 -34.63 -22.66
CA ASN A 445 -23.65 -35.97 -22.95
C ASN A 445 -24.58 -36.98 -22.25
N VAL A 446 -25.45 -37.62 -23.03
CA VAL A 446 -26.48 -38.55 -22.53
C VAL A 446 -25.94 -39.76 -21.75
N THR A 447 -24.64 -40.08 -21.83
CA THR A 447 -24.05 -41.19 -21.05
C THR A 447 -23.45 -40.75 -19.74
N ASP A 448 -22.95 -39.52 -19.66
CA ASP A 448 -22.17 -39.04 -18.51
C ASP A 448 -22.96 -38.06 -17.64
N ASP A 449 -23.76 -37.20 -18.28
CA ASP A 449 -24.45 -36.08 -17.63
C ASP A 449 -25.85 -36.44 -17.15
N GLN A 450 -26.37 -35.60 -16.26
CA GLN A 450 -27.68 -35.74 -15.64
C GLN A 450 -28.44 -34.41 -15.66
N ILE A 451 -29.77 -34.53 -15.67
CA ILE A 451 -30.69 -33.42 -15.45
C ILE A 451 -31.38 -33.65 -14.10
N GLU A 452 -31.23 -32.69 -13.18
CA GLU A 452 -31.84 -32.71 -11.85
C GLU A 452 -33.08 -31.81 -11.84
N LEU A 453 -34.22 -32.36 -11.47
CA LEU A 453 -35.52 -31.67 -11.45
C LEU A 453 -36.00 -31.49 -10.01
N ALA A 454 -36.14 -30.25 -9.55
CA ALA A 454 -36.61 -29.99 -8.19
C ALA A 454 -38.10 -30.35 -8.04
N VAL A 455 -38.43 -31.28 -7.13
CA VAL A 455 -39.83 -31.71 -6.90
C VAL A 455 -40.74 -30.58 -6.37
N SER A 456 -40.17 -29.48 -5.88
CA SER A 456 -40.89 -28.26 -5.55
C SER A 456 -41.47 -27.54 -6.79
N VAL A 457 -40.88 -27.76 -7.96
CA VAL A 457 -41.30 -27.23 -9.26
C VAL A 457 -42.09 -28.29 -10.03
N PHE A 458 -41.51 -29.49 -10.14
CA PHE A 458 -42.06 -30.61 -10.90
C PHE A 458 -42.94 -31.49 -10.01
N THR A 459 -44.03 -30.91 -9.49
CA THR A 459 -44.82 -31.47 -8.35
C THR A 459 -45.52 -32.81 -8.61
N SER A 460 -45.68 -33.23 -9.87
CA SER A 460 -46.19 -34.56 -10.23
C SER A 460 -45.11 -35.66 -10.20
N LEU A 461 -43.85 -35.30 -10.01
CA LEU A 461 -42.73 -36.23 -9.85
C LEU A 461 -42.47 -36.54 -8.38
N SER A 462 -41.84 -37.68 -8.15
CA SER A 462 -41.34 -38.10 -6.83
C SER A 462 -39.83 -37.96 -6.78
N ALA A 463 -39.27 -37.69 -5.60
CA ALA A 463 -37.82 -37.61 -5.42
C ALA A 463 -37.14 -38.95 -5.71
N GLY A 464 -35.98 -38.91 -6.36
CA GLY A 464 -35.21 -40.08 -6.79
C GLY A 464 -35.01 -40.11 -8.31
N SER A 465 -34.51 -41.23 -8.83
CA SER A 465 -34.38 -41.43 -10.28
C SER A 465 -35.74 -41.39 -10.96
N LEU A 466 -35.82 -40.70 -12.10
CA LEU A 466 -37.03 -40.66 -12.91
C LEU A 466 -37.39 -42.10 -13.34
N ALA A 467 -38.65 -42.48 -13.15
CA ALA A 467 -39.13 -43.76 -13.65
C ALA A 467 -39.11 -43.76 -15.19
N ALA A 468 -38.65 -44.85 -15.82
CA ALA A 468 -38.60 -44.93 -17.28
C ALA A 468 -39.98 -44.74 -17.95
N THR A 469 -41.06 -45.07 -17.25
CA THR A 469 -42.45 -44.84 -17.71
C THR A 469 -42.89 -43.38 -17.59
N ALA A 470 -42.10 -42.52 -16.97
CA ALA A 470 -42.39 -41.10 -16.82
C ALA A 470 -41.64 -40.23 -17.85
N PHE A 471 -40.90 -40.86 -18.78
CA PHE A 471 -40.14 -40.18 -19.81
C PHE A 471 -40.52 -40.71 -21.20
N THR A 472 -40.69 -39.79 -22.16
CA THR A 472 -40.89 -40.12 -23.56
C THR A 472 -40.07 -39.21 -24.46
N ALA A 473 -39.52 -39.77 -25.53
CA ALA A 473 -38.84 -39.03 -26.60
C ALA A 473 -39.57 -39.27 -27.92
N ASN A 474 -40.04 -38.20 -28.55
CA ASN A 474 -40.81 -38.29 -29.79
C ASN A 474 -40.76 -36.99 -30.60
N THR A 475 -41.21 -37.00 -31.85
CA THR A 475 -41.19 -35.82 -32.74
C THR A 475 -42.40 -34.89 -32.56
N SER A 476 -43.33 -35.24 -31.67
CA SER A 476 -44.59 -34.50 -31.52
C SER A 476 -44.57 -33.49 -30.38
N GLY A 477 -43.62 -33.63 -29.45
CA GLY A 477 -43.56 -32.84 -28.21
C GLY A 477 -44.76 -33.09 -27.28
N THR A 478 -45.44 -34.24 -27.39
CA THR A 478 -46.62 -34.58 -26.58
C THR A 478 -46.45 -35.92 -25.85
N ALA A 479 -47.08 -36.05 -24.68
CA ALA A 479 -47.18 -37.31 -23.94
C ALA A 479 -47.90 -38.39 -24.77
N GLN A 480 -47.46 -39.65 -24.63
CA GLN A 480 -47.92 -40.81 -25.39
C GLN A 480 -48.77 -41.77 -24.55
N ASP A 481 -48.51 -41.87 -23.25
CA ASP A 481 -49.37 -42.55 -22.29
C ASP A 481 -49.74 -41.61 -21.13
N SER A 482 -50.28 -42.14 -20.01
CA SER A 482 -50.75 -41.33 -18.87
C SER A 482 -49.68 -41.06 -17.80
N ASP A 483 -48.51 -41.66 -17.93
CA ASP A 483 -47.42 -41.59 -16.97
C ASP A 483 -46.29 -40.67 -17.46
N ASP A 484 -46.20 -40.40 -18.75
CA ASP A 484 -45.24 -39.48 -19.39
C ASP A 484 -45.24 -38.07 -18.78
N ARG A 485 -44.30 -37.79 -17.87
CA ARG A 485 -44.15 -36.47 -17.22
C ARG A 485 -43.12 -35.59 -17.91
N ILE A 486 -42.06 -36.19 -18.43
CA ILE A 486 -40.96 -35.48 -19.11
C ILE A 486 -40.95 -35.92 -20.56
N ILE A 487 -40.99 -34.94 -21.46
CA ILE A 487 -41.08 -35.17 -22.90
C ILE A 487 -39.87 -34.50 -23.56
N TYR A 488 -39.11 -35.25 -24.33
CA TYR A 488 -38.08 -34.71 -25.21
C TYR A 488 -38.57 -34.71 -26.66
N ASP A 489 -38.78 -33.52 -27.22
CA ASP A 489 -39.09 -33.37 -28.63
C ASP A 489 -37.81 -33.52 -29.46
N THR A 490 -37.70 -34.64 -30.17
CA THR A 490 -36.49 -34.97 -30.93
C THR A 490 -36.26 -34.07 -32.15
N ASP A 491 -37.31 -33.41 -32.66
CA ASP A 491 -37.24 -32.55 -33.84
C ASP A 491 -36.84 -31.12 -33.48
N SER A 492 -37.34 -30.59 -32.35
CA SER A 492 -37.05 -29.22 -31.91
C SER A 492 -35.97 -29.14 -30.83
N GLY A 493 -35.68 -30.23 -30.13
CA GLY A 493 -34.81 -30.26 -28.97
C GLY A 493 -35.48 -29.82 -27.67
N ALA A 494 -36.78 -29.46 -27.70
CA ALA A 494 -37.49 -29.01 -26.52
C ALA A 494 -37.61 -30.11 -25.45
N LEU A 495 -37.32 -29.75 -24.20
CA LEU A 495 -37.59 -30.58 -23.03
C LEU A 495 -38.77 -29.98 -22.29
N LEU A 496 -39.85 -30.77 -22.17
CA LEU A 496 -41.13 -30.33 -21.66
C LEU A 496 -41.56 -31.12 -20.43
N TYR A 497 -42.29 -30.46 -19.54
CA TYR A 497 -42.96 -31.06 -18.40
C TYR A 497 -44.47 -31.09 -18.61
N ASP A 498 -45.06 -32.29 -18.62
CA ASP A 498 -46.50 -32.51 -18.62
C ASP A 498 -46.96 -32.99 -17.24
N ALA A 499 -47.60 -32.08 -16.50
CA ALA A 499 -48.04 -32.34 -15.15
C ALA A 499 -49.17 -33.39 -15.09
N ASP A 500 -50.06 -33.44 -16.08
CA ASP A 500 -51.13 -34.44 -16.15
C ASP A 500 -50.71 -35.72 -16.87
N GLY A 501 -49.62 -35.59 -17.63
CA GLY A 501 -48.83 -36.63 -18.25
C GLY A 501 -49.59 -37.49 -19.23
N ASN A 502 -50.73 -37.01 -19.75
CA ASN A 502 -51.52 -37.70 -20.77
C ASN A 502 -51.75 -36.84 -22.02
N GLY A 503 -51.13 -35.67 -22.09
CA GLY A 503 -51.19 -34.77 -23.23
C GLY A 503 -52.52 -34.02 -23.37
N ALA A 504 -53.45 -34.15 -22.42
CA ALA A 504 -54.67 -33.34 -22.40
C ALA A 504 -54.39 -31.91 -21.92
N GLY A 505 -53.39 -31.76 -21.04
CA GLY A 505 -52.86 -30.49 -20.55
C GLY A 505 -51.82 -29.89 -21.49
N THR A 506 -51.51 -28.62 -21.27
CA THR A 506 -50.40 -27.96 -21.98
C THR A 506 -49.09 -28.30 -21.29
N ALA A 507 -48.25 -29.09 -21.96
CA ALA A 507 -46.87 -29.32 -21.52
C ALA A 507 -46.08 -28.00 -21.54
N GLN A 508 -45.26 -27.78 -20.52
CA GLN A 508 -44.45 -26.57 -20.37
C GLN A 508 -43.01 -26.87 -20.73
N GLN A 509 -42.48 -26.19 -21.75
CA GLN A 509 -41.06 -26.25 -22.05
C GLN A 509 -40.28 -25.56 -20.94
N PHE A 510 -39.19 -26.18 -20.50
CA PHE A 510 -38.28 -25.63 -19.50
C PHE A 510 -36.82 -25.66 -19.93
N ALA A 511 -36.48 -26.45 -20.96
CA ALA A 511 -35.15 -26.42 -21.55
C ALA A 511 -35.19 -26.71 -23.05
N THR A 512 -34.08 -26.41 -23.71
CA THR A 512 -33.75 -26.78 -25.08
C THR A 512 -32.42 -27.52 -25.06
N LEU A 513 -32.39 -28.69 -25.70
CA LEU A 513 -31.21 -29.52 -25.87
C LEU A 513 -30.83 -29.58 -27.35
N THR A 514 -29.66 -30.14 -27.64
CA THR A 514 -29.32 -30.54 -29.02
C THR A 514 -30.38 -31.50 -29.56
N THR A 515 -30.76 -31.39 -30.84
CA THR A 515 -31.76 -32.27 -31.48
C THR A 515 -31.21 -33.68 -31.74
N GLY A 516 -32.08 -34.69 -31.69
CA GLY A 516 -31.73 -36.07 -32.03
C GLY A 516 -30.85 -36.80 -31.02
N LEU A 517 -30.79 -36.33 -29.77
CA LEU A 517 -30.10 -37.03 -28.68
C LEU A 517 -30.78 -38.37 -28.37
N ALA A 518 -29.98 -39.39 -28.07
CA ALA A 518 -30.46 -40.68 -27.59
C ALA A 518 -30.73 -40.62 -26.07
N LEU A 519 -31.56 -39.67 -25.64
CA LEU A 519 -31.97 -39.51 -24.25
C LEU A 519 -32.92 -40.66 -23.86
N THR A 520 -32.68 -41.31 -22.72
CA THR A 520 -33.41 -42.53 -22.30
C THR A 520 -33.81 -42.50 -20.85
#